data_AF-A0A2N2LDW0-F1
#
_entry.id   AF-A0A2N2LDW0-F1
#
_cell.length_a   1.000
_cell.length_b   1.000
_cell.length_c   1.000
_cell.angle_alpha   90.00
_cell.angle_beta   90.00
_cell.angle_gamma   90.00
#
_symmetry.space_group_name_H-M   'P 1'
#
loop_
_entity.id
_entity.type
_entity.pdbx_description
1 polymer ?
#
loop_
_entity_poly.entity_id
_entity_poly.type
_entity_poly.pdbx_seq_one_letter_code
_entity_poly.pdbx_strand_id
1 'polypeptide(L)'
;MTDKKNNWIFYLKLLYPYVKKDNGLFVFGLFAMLVTSALRLLDPLILAHIIDKSIPNQDLSDMFRYGIYFVCVVIVSGFLSYLQIILLSRLGIKIITQFKANVFSHLLKLPVEWFNKQPVGELIARVESDSERVKALFSELSIMLIGNFLFFIGIFIVLFIRESGITIFILPSMIVAIIAYSYLVKYLSKLYKKIRERYAEITAKITDYVQGMQVIQLLNQQGRIIKELAEASANKKKLETRTSFIEYGSQGVF
;
A
#
# COMPACT_ATOMS: atom_id res chain seq x y z
N MET A 1 -2.67 -28.58 9.03
CA MET A 1 -2.93 -27.20 9.50
C MET A 1 -1.94 -26.93 10.63
N THR A 2 -0.72 -26.53 10.29
CA THR A 2 0.36 -26.32 11.26
C THR A 2 0.56 -24.84 11.52
N ASP A 3 0.52 -24.54 12.81
CA ASP A 3 0.72 -23.29 13.54
C ASP A 3 1.45 -22.16 12.78
N LYS A 4 0.71 -21.11 12.45
CA LYS A 4 1.20 -19.90 11.76
C LYS A 4 1.86 -18.97 12.78
N LYS A 5 2.93 -19.43 13.44
CA LYS A 5 3.70 -18.60 14.36
C LYS A 5 4.31 -17.44 13.58
N ASN A 6 4.16 -16.23 14.11
CA ASN A 6 4.39 -14.96 13.42
C ASN A 6 5.89 -14.75 13.10
N ASN A 7 6.37 -15.34 12.00
CA ASN A 7 7.78 -15.42 11.61
C ASN A 7 8.29 -14.17 10.87
N TRP A 8 7.75 -12.98 11.14
CA TRP A 8 8.24 -11.71 10.55
C TRP A 8 9.76 -11.51 10.73
N ILE A 9 10.27 -11.91 11.90
CA ILE A 9 11.71 -11.84 12.23
C ILE A 9 12.55 -12.71 11.30
N PHE A 10 12.03 -13.89 10.90
CA PHE A 10 12.72 -14.76 9.95
C PHE A 10 12.80 -14.09 8.56
N TYR A 11 11.70 -13.50 8.08
CA TYR A 11 11.69 -12.80 6.79
C TYR A 11 12.61 -11.58 6.79
N LEU A 12 12.67 -10.83 7.89
CA LEU A 12 13.65 -9.74 8.03
C LEU A 12 15.09 -10.26 8.01
N LYS A 13 15.39 -11.34 8.72
CA LYS A 13 16.73 -11.96 8.69
C LYS A 13 17.10 -12.49 7.31
N LEU A 14 16.11 -12.99 6.55
CA LEU A 14 16.30 -13.46 5.18
C LEU A 14 16.64 -12.31 4.21
N LEU A 15 16.00 -11.15 4.37
CA LEU A 15 16.19 -9.98 3.50
C LEU A 15 17.35 -9.08 3.92
N TYR A 16 17.75 -9.11 5.20
CA TYR A 16 18.83 -8.30 5.74
C TYR A 16 20.15 -8.36 4.94
N PRO A 17 20.64 -9.53 4.47
CA PRO A 17 21.87 -9.61 3.68
C PRO A 17 21.81 -8.79 2.38
N TYR A 18 20.64 -8.72 1.74
CA TYR A 18 20.44 -7.97 0.50
C TYR A 18 20.46 -6.46 0.74
N VAL A 19 19.88 -6.01 1.86
CA VAL A 19 19.94 -4.60 2.29
C VAL A 19 21.37 -4.23 2.69
N LYS A 20 22.06 -5.12 3.42
CA LYS A 20 23.42 -4.88 3.94
C LYS A 20 24.42 -4.57 2.84
N LYS A 21 24.27 -5.20 1.67
CA LYS A 21 25.19 -5.01 0.54
C LYS A 21 25.16 -3.58 -0.02
N ASP A 22 24.02 -2.91 0.07
CA ASP A 22 23.83 -1.52 -0.38
C ASP A 22 23.47 -0.58 0.79
N ASN A 23 24.15 -0.76 1.93
CA ASN A 23 23.94 0.02 3.16
C ASN A 23 23.93 1.54 2.95
N GLY A 24 24.75 2.05 2.01
CA GLY A 24 24.79 3.48 1.70
C GLY A 24 23.43 4.00 1.23
N LEU A 25 22.83 3.35 0.23
CA LEU A 25 21.52 3.76 -0.31
C LEU A 25 20.41 3.62 0.74
N PHE A 26 20.49 2.59 1.58
CA PHE A 26 19.53 2.40 2.66
C PHE A 26 19.62 3.50 3.73
N VAL A 27 20.82 3.80 4.23
CA VAL A 27 21.02 4.85 5.24
C VAL A 27 20.70 6.23 4.69
N PHE A 28 21.17 6.57 3.48
CA PHE A 28 20.83 7.84 2.84
C PHE A 28 19.33 7.93 2.53
N GLY A 29 18.70 6.84 2.11
CA GLY A 29 17.26 6.79 1.87
C GLY A 29 16.45 7.02 3.15
N LEU A 30 16.82 6.35 4.25
CA LEU A 30 16.21 6.56 5.57
C LEU A 30 16.45 7.98 6.11
N PHE A 31 17.65 8.52 5.92
CA PHE A 31 17.95 9.89 6.34
C PHE A 31 17.14 10.91 5.53
N ALA A 32 17.15 10.79 4.19
CA ALA A 32 16.35 11.64 3.32
C ALA A 32 14.87 11.60 3.72
N MET A 33 14.39 10.41 4.07
CA MET A 33 13.03 10.19 4.55
C MET A 33 12.70 10.85 5.89
N LEU A 34 13.63 10.82 6.85
CA LEU A 34 13.47 11.56 8.10
C LEU A 34 13.39 13.07 7.84
N VAL A 35 14.26 13.59 6.97
CA VAL A 35 14.29 15.01 6.62
C VAL A 35 13.03 15.43 5.87
N THR A 36 12.56 14.65 4.90
CA THR A 36 11.31 14.96 4.17
C THR A 36 10.10 14.93 5.09
N SER A 37 9.98 13.92 5.97
CA SER A 37 8.92 13.87 6.97
C SER A 37 8.96 15.06 7.94
N ALA A 38 10.15 15.51 8.35
CA ALA A 38 10.30 16.69 9.20
C ALA A 38 9.93 17.99 8.47
N LEU A 39 10.32 18.17 7.21
CA LEU A 39 9.95 19.35 6.42
C LEU A 39 8.44 19.46 6.20
N ARG A 40 7.74 18.33 6.02
CA ARG A 40 6.27 18.31 5.93
C ARG A 40 5.58 18.86 7.18
N LEU A 41 6.24 18.85 8.34
CA LEU A 41 5.70 19.44 9.57
C LEU A 41 5.78 20.98 9.57
N LEU A 42 6.64 21.57 8.74
CA LEU A 42 6.75 23.02 8.62
C LEU A 42 5.52 23.61 7.92
N ASP A 43 4.91 22.89 6.98
CA ASP A 43 3.73 23.34 6.23
C ASP A 43 2.59 23.80 7.16
N PRO A 44 2.07 22.96 8.09
CA PRO A 44 1.02 23.39 9.02
C PRO A 44 1.51 24.44 10.05
N LEU A 45 2.81 24.45 10.40
CA LEU A 45 3.35 25.41 11.35
C LEU A 45 3.43 26.83 10.77
N ILE A 46 3.84 26.95 9.50
CA ILE A 46 3.87 28.23 8.78
C ILE A 46 2.44 28.74 8.59
N LEU A 47 1.53 27.88 8.15
CA LEU A 47 0.12 28.26 8.00
C LEU A 47 -0.49 28.71 9.33
N ALA A 48 -0.23 27.99 10.41
CA ALA A 48 -0.72 28.41 11.73
C ALA A 48 -0.12 29.75 12.17
N HIS A 49 1.16 30.04 11.86
CA HIS A 49 1.73 31.36 12.16
C HIS A 49 1.03 32.49 11.41
N ILE A 50 0.75 32.28 10.12
CA ILE A 50 0.04 33.26 9.29
C ILE A 50 -1.36 33.52 9.86
N ILE A 51 -2.09 32.45 10.21
CA ILE A 51 -3.46 32.53 10.74
C ILE A 51 -3.50 33.15 12.14
N ASP A 52 -2.58 32.78 13.02
CA ASP A 52 -2.63 33.17 14.44
C ASP A 52 -1.98 34.53 14.72
N LYS A 53 -1.03 34.98 13.88
CA LYS A 53 -0.26 36.22 14.11
C LYS A 53 -0.36 37.23 12.97
N SER A 54 -0.07 36.82 11.74
CA SER A 54 0.04 37.80 10.63
C SER A 54 -1.33 38.37 10.25
N ILE A 55 -2.38 37.54 10.20
CA ILE A 55 -3.75 37.99 9.90
C ILE A 55 -4.35 38.87 11.02
N PRO A 56 -4.33 38.47 12.31
CA PRO A 56 -4.93 39.28 13.38
C PRO A 56 -4.23 40.63 13.57
N ASN A 57 -2.91 40.68 13.39
CA ASN A 57 -2.15 41.92 13.49
C ASN A 57 -2.22 42.79 12.23
N GLN A 58 -2.88 42.32 11.16
CA GLN A 58 -2.94 42.97 9.85
C GLN A 58 -1.56 43.29 9.25
N ASP A 59 -0.53 42.52 9.63
CA ASP A 59 0.84 42.72 9.16
C ASP A 59 1.04 42.01 7.82
N LEU A 60 0.79 42.75 6.75
CA LEU A 60 0.97 42.26 5.38
C LEU A 60 2.43 41.89 5.09
N SER A 61 3.41 42.58 5.70
CA SER A 61 4.83 42.31 5.45
C SER A 61 5.23 40.95 6.00
N ASP A 62 4.82 40.66 7.24
CA ASP A 62 5.03 39.37 7.87
C ASP A 62 4.30 38.24 7.12
N MET A 63 3.05 38.49 6.69
CA MET A 63 2.29 37.56 5.87
C MET A 63 3.00 37.20 4.55
N PHE A 64 3.50 38.20 3.80
CA PHE A 64 4.26 37.95 2.56
C PHE A 64 5.56 37.20 2.84
N ARG A 65 6.26 37.52 3.94
CA ARG A 65 7.51 36.85 4.33
C ARG A 65 7.28 35.36 4.62
N TYR A 66 6.27 35.02 5.41
CA TYR A 66 5.92 33.61 5.67
C TYR A 66 5.32 32.92 4.44
N GLY A 67 4.64 33.65 3.56
CA GLY A 67 4.22 33.15 2.25
C GLY A 67 5.42 32.73 1.38
N ILE A 68 6.49 33.54 1.34
CA ILE A 68 7.74 33.18 0.65
C ILE A 68 8.39 31.97 1.32
N TYR A 69 8.46 31.93 2.66
CA TYR A 69 8.99 30.77 3.38
C TYR A 69 8.21 29.49 3.06
N PHE A 70 6.87 29.56 3.00
CA PHE A 70 6.04 28.43 2.61
C PHE A 70 6.41 27.92 1.20
N VAL A 71 6.50 28.82 0.22
CA VAL A 71 6.90 28.46 -1.15
C VAL A 71 8.30 27.83 -1.18
N CYS A 72 9.28 28.40 -0.45
CA CYS A 72 10.61 27.83 -0.34
C CYS A 72 10.59 26.42 0.28
N VAL A 73 9.84 26.23 1.37
CA VAL A 73 9.70 24.92 2.03
C VAL A 73 9.07 23.90 1.09
N VAL A 74 8.02 24.26 0.35
CA VAL A 74 7.38 23.37 -0.63
C VAL A 74 8.33 22.98 -1.76
N ILE A 75 9.12 23.92 -2.29
CA ILE A 75 10.11 23.62 -3.33
C ILE A 75 11.20 22.68 -2.79
N VAL A 76 11.75 22.97 -1.61
CA VAL A 76 12.80 22.17 -0.98
C VAL A 76 12.27 20.78 -0.61
N SER A 77 11.07 20.70 -0.04
CA SER A 77 10.44 19.43 0.34
C SER A 77 10.12 18.58 -0.89
N GLY A 78 9.66 19.21 -1.99
CA GLY A 78 9.46 18.55 -3.28
C GLY A 78 10.75 17.99 -3.87
N PHE A 79 11.83 18.78 -3.86
CA PHE A 79 13.14 18.32 -4.33
C PHE A 79 13.71 17.17 -3.49
N LEU A 80 13.63 17.28 -2.16
CA LEU A 80 14.07 16.20 -1.26
C LEU A 80 13.21 14.95 -1.40
N SER A 81 11.90 15.09 -1.60
CA SER A 81 11.00 13.96 -1.87
C SER A 81 11.37 13.27 -3.17
N TYR A 82 11.71 14.02 -4.21
CA TYR A 82 12.22 13.45 -5.46
C TYR A 82 13.53 12.67 -5.26
N LEU A 83 14.49 13.24 -4.52
CA LEU A 83 15.73 12.54 -4.19
C LEU A 83 15.50 11.27 -3.38
N GLN A 84 14.60 11.33 -2.38
CA GLN A 84 14.20 10.18 -1.56
C GLN A 84 13.62 9.06 -2.43
N ILE A 85 12.69 9.39 -3.34
CA ILE A 85 12.08 8.43 -4.27
C ILE A 85 13.15 7.76 -5.13
N ILE A 86 14.10 8.53 -5.68
CA ILE A 86 15.20 7.97 -6.49
C ILE A 86 16.06 7.02 -5.66
N LEU A 87 16.49 7.43 -4.47
CA LEU A 87 17.39 6.63 -3.62
C LEU A 87 16.75 5.30 -3.24
N LEU A 88 15.50 5.33 -2.76
CA LEU A 88 14.79 4.12 -2.32
C LEU A 88 14.33 3.26 -3.51
N SER A 89 13.98 3.85 -4.66
CA SER A 89 13.70 3.10 -5.88
C SER A 89 14.93 2.37 -6.39
N ARG A 90 16.10 3.04 -6.42
CA ARG A 90 17.39 2.39 -6.77
C ARG A 90 17.73 1.27 -5.80
N LEU A 91 17.52 1.46 -4.50
CA LEU A 91 17.70 0.42 -3.50
C LEU A 91 16.80 -0.79 -3.79
N GLY A 92 15.50 -0.57 -4.00
CA GLY A 92 14.54 -1.63 -4.30
C GLY A 92 14.92 -2.42 -5.56
N ILE A 93 15.34 -1.72 -6.63
CA ILE A 93 15.82 -2.34 -7.87
C ILE A 93 17.07 -3.21 -7.62
N LYS A 94 18.06 -2.70 -6.88
CA LYS A 94 19.27 -3.48 -6.58
C LYS A 94 18.99 -4.72 -5.74
N ILE A 95 18.17 -4.57 -4.69
CA ILE A 95 17.76 -5.70 -3.83
C ILE A 95 17.09 -6.76 -4.69
N ILE A 96 16.18 -6.37 -5.60
CA ILE A 96 15.45 -7.35 -6.36
C ILE A 96 16.26 -8.05 -7.44
N THR A 97 17.18 -7.34 -8.09
CA THR A 97 18.12 -7.96 -9.03
C THR A 97 18.95 -9.05 -8.34
N GLN A 98 19.45 -8.78 -7.13
CA GLN A 98 20.23 -9.75 -6.38
C GLN A 98 19.37 -10.92 -5.87
N PHE A 99 18.16 -10.63 -5.40
CA PHE A 99 17.22 -11.66 -4.96
C PHE A 99 16.86 -12.61 -6.10
N LYS A 100 16.48 -12.08 -7.27
CA LYS A 100 16.19 -12.90 -8.46
C LYS A 100 17.40 -13.72 -8.90
N ALA A 101 18.61 -13.15 -8.89
CA ALA A 101 19.83 -13.88 -9.22
C ALA A 101 20.08 -15.07 -8.27
N ASN A 102 19.87 -14.89 -6.96
CA ASN A 102 20.02 -15.94 -5.96
C ASN A 102 18.94 -17.03 -6.10
N VAL A 103 17.68 -16.63 -6.34
CA VAL A 103 16.58 -17.56 -6.60
C VAL A 103 16.89 -18.39 -7.85
N PHE A 104 17.30 -17.74 -8.94
CA PHE A 104 17.66 -18.43 -10.18
C PHE A 104 18.86 -19.38 -9.99
N SER A 105 19.91 -18.94 -9.29
CA SER A 105 21.05 -19.80 -8.94
C SER A 105 20.64 -21.02 -8.12
N HIS A 106 19.67 -20.87 -7.23
CA HIS A 106 19.14 -21.99 -6.45
C HIS A 106 18.30 -22.93 -7.33
N LEU A 107 17.45 -22.40 -8.21
CA LEU A 107 16.67 -23.21 -9.15
C LEU A 107 17.56 -24.09 -10.04
N LEU A 108 18.68 -23.56 -10.52
CA LEU A 108 19.64 -24.32 -11.34
C LEU A 108 20.30 -25.50 -10.61
N LYS A 109 20.26 -25.54 -9.27
CA LYS A 109 20.82 -26.62 -8.46
C LYS A 109 19.79 -27.68 -8.08
N LEU A 110 18.51 -27.49 -8.41
CA LEU A 110 17.46 -28.43 -8.09
C LEU A 110 17.45 -29.61 -9.06
N PRO A 111 17.13 -30.83 -8.59
CA PRO A 111 17.00 -31.99 -9.46
C PRO A 111 15.84 -31.81 -10.45
N VAL A 112 16.00 -32.36 -11.66
CA VAL A 112 14.99 -32.28 -12.74
C VAL A 112 13.62 -32.79 -12.28
N GLU A 113 13.59 -33.82 -11.43
CA GLU A 113 12.38 -34.38 -10.83
C GLU A 113 11.53 -33.35 -10.06
N TRP A 114 12.14 -32.30 -9.52
CA TRP A 114 11.43 -31.22 -8.85
C TRP A 114 10.61 -30.40 -9.85
N PHE A 115 11.15 -30.16 -11.04
CA PHE A 115 10.48 -29.41 -12.11
C PHE A 115 9.31 -30.18 -12.72
N ASN A 116 9.30 -31.52 -12.67
CA ASN A 116 8.16 -32.32 -13.10
C ASN A 116 6.92 -32.13 -12.22
N LYS A 117 7.08 -31.60 -11.00
CA LYS A 117 5.99 -31.38 -10.03
C LYS A 117 5.46 -29.95 -10.02
N GLN A 118 6.03 -29.02 -10.80
CA GLN A 118 5.66 -27.61 -10.81
C GLN A 118 5.55 -27.10 -12.25
N PRO A 119 4.42 -26.49 -12.66
CA PRO A 119 4.31 -25.87 -13.97
C PRO A 119 5.36 -24.76 -14.13
N VAL A 120 6.22 -24.85 -15.15
CA VAL A 120 7.30 -23.88 -15.40
C VAL A 120 6.77 -22.45 -15.52
N GLY A 121 5.62 -22.28 -16.17
CA GLY A 121 4.96 -20.97 -16.28
C GLY A 121 4.54 -20.37 -14.94
N GLU A 122 4.10 -21.21 -13.99
CA GLU A 122 3.75 -20.76 -12.64
C GLU A 122 4.99 -20.35 -11.85
N LEU A 123 6.10 -21.09 -11.99
CA LEU A 123 7.37 -20.74 -11.35
C LEU A 123 7.87 -19.37 -11.80
N ILE A 124 7.89 -19.12 -13.11
CA ILE A 124 8.30 -17.83 -13.69
C ILE A 124 7.37 -16.72 -13.18
N ALA A 125 6.05 -16.96 -13.20
CA ALA A 125 5.08 -15.98 -12.72
C ALA A 125 5.27 -15.63 -11.23
N ARG A 126 5.55 -16.61 -10.36
CA ARG A 126 5.85 -16.35 -8.94
C ARG A 126 7.18 -15.61 -8.77
N VAL A 127 8.24 -16.06 -9.45
CA VAL A 127 9.56 -15.40 -9.39
C VAL A 127 9.47 -13.95 -9.86
N GLU A 128 8.65 -13.63 -10.86
CA GLU A 128 8.46 -12.24 -11.29
C GLU A 128 7.56 -11.45 -10.33
N SER A 129 6.34 -11.92 -10.07
CA SER A 129 5.34 -11.16 -9.32
C SER A 129 5.65 -11.03 -7.83
N ASP A 130 6.11 -12.10 -7.16
CA ASP A 130 6.43 -12.03 -5.73
C ASP A 130 7.72 -11.24 -5.50
N SER A 131 8.66 -11.29 -6.44
CA SER A 131 9.85 -10.46 -6.41
C SER A 131 9.53 -8.96 -6.48
N GLU A 132 8.62 -8.55 -7.37
CA GLU A 132 8.19 -7.15 -7.44
C GLU A 132 7.55 -6.67 -6.13
N ARG A 133 6.82 -7.55 -5.42
CA ARG A 133 6.30 -7.21 -4.08
C ARG A 133 7.42 -6.96 -3.07
N VAL A 134 8.50 -7.74 -3.11
CA VAL A 134 9.68 -7.51 -2.26
C VAL A 134 10.34 -6.17 -2.59
N LYS A 135 10.48 -5.82 -3.88
CA LYS A 135 10.98 -4.50 -4.30
C LYS A 135 10.12 -3.37 -3.74
N ALA A 136 8.80 -3.50 -3.80
CA ALA A 136 7.87 -2.47 -3.30
C ALA A 136 8.07 -2.21 -1.80
N LEU A 137 8.40 -3.23 -1.00
CA LEU A 137 8.67 -3.08 0.44
C LEU A 137 9.86 -2.16 0.76
N PHE A 138 10.83 -2.03 -0.14
CA PHE A 138 12.04 -1.19 0.02
C PHE A 138 11.99 0.11 -0.77
N SER A 139 10.88 0.38 -1.46
CA SER A 139 10.69 1.58 -2.27
C SER A 139 9.41 2.31 -1.84
N GLU A 140 8.33 2.19 -2.61
CA GLU A 140 7.10 2.95 -2.41
C GLU A 140 6.43 2.65 -1.06
N LEU A 141 6.33 1.37 -0.67
CA LEU A 141 5.65 0.99 0.57
C LEU A 141 6.40 1.48 1.81
N SER A 142 7.73 1.54 1.77
CA SER A 142 8.53 2.06 2.89
C SER A 142 8.30 3.55 3.08
N ILE A 143 8.29 4.31 1.99
CA ILE A 143 8.01 5.75 1.99
C ILE A 143 6.62 5.99 2.55
N MET A 144 5.62 5.26 2.05
CA MET A 144 4.23 5.43 2.48
C MET A 144 4.05 5.05 3.95
N LEU A 145 4.50 3.86 4.37
CA LEU A 145 4.24 3.37 5.73
C LEU A 145 5.09 4.08 6.76
N ILE A 146 6.41 4.02 6.61
CA ILE A 146 7.33 4.56 7.63
C ILE A 146 7.30 6.10 7.56
N GLY A 147 7.13 6.70 6.37
CA GLY A 147 7.16 8.16 6.21
C GLY A 147 5.92 8.82 6.77
N ASN A 148 4.74 8.24 6.52
CA ASN A 148 3.51 8.71 7.15
C ASN A 148 3.47 8.41 8.65
N PHE A 149 4.06 7.29 9.10
CA PHE A 149 4.19 7.01 10.54
C PHE A 149 5.07 8.05 11.24
N LEU A 150 6.23 8.39 10.66
CA LEU A 150 7.12 9.45 11.15
C LEU A 150 6.42 10.82 11.16
N PHE A 151 5.72 11.16 10.08
CA PHE A 151 4.95 12.39 10.00
C PHE A 151 3.85 12.44 11.07
N PHE A 152 3.09 11.35 11.24
CA PHE A 152 2.03 11.23 12.23
C PHE A 152 2.55 11.39 13.66
N ILE A 153 3.66 10.73 14.01
CA ILE A 153 4.31 10.91 15.32
C ILE A 153 4.82 12.35 15.47
N GLY A 154 5.48 12.88 14.43
CA GLY A 154 6.06 14.22 14.45
C GLY A 154 5.00 15.29 14.68
N ILE A 155 3.88 15.24 13.95
CA ILE A 155 2.80 16.22 14.12
C ILE A 155 2.13 16.07 15.48
N PHE A 156 1.97 14.84 15.98
CA PHE A 156 1.43 14.60 17.31
C PHE A 156 2.32 15.21 18.41
N ILE A 157 3.64 15.04 18.32
CA ILE A 157 4.61 15.65 19.24
C ILE A 157 4.51 17.18 19.17
N VAL A 158 4.46 17.75 17.96
CA VAL A 158 4.33 19.20 17.75
C VAL A 158 3.06 19.75 18.38
N LEU A 159 1.91 19.09 18.19
CA LEU A 159 0.64 19.48 18.79
C LEU A 159 0.69 19.39 20.32
N PHE A 160 1.26 18.30 20.85
CA PHE A 160 1.35 18.09 22.29
C PHE A 160 2.25 19.14 22.98
N ILE A 161 3.36 19.53 22.34
CA ILE A 161 4.25 20.60 22.83
C ILE A 161 3.55 21.96 22.75
N ARG A 162 2.82 22.22 21.67
CA ARG A 162 2.19 23.52 21.44
C ARG A 162 1.00 23.75 22.36
N GLU A 163 0.08 22.79 22.44
CA GLU A 163 -1.12 22.89 23.27
C GLU A 163 -1.59 21.49 23.73
N SER A 164 -1.06 21.06 24.87
CA SER A 164 -1.30 19.72 25.41
C SER A 164 -2.77 19.48 25.79
N GLY A 165 -3.48 20.51 26.26
CA GLY A 165 -4.90 20.41 26.65
C GLY A 165 -5.81 20.04 25.48
N ILE A 166 -5.67 20.73 24.34
CA ILE A 166 -6.45 20.45 23.13
C ILE A 166 -6.07 19.07 22.57
N THR A 167 -4.78 18.74 22.57
CA THR A 167 -4.29 17.45 22.06
C THR A 167 -4.85 16.27 22.86
N ILE A 168 -4.86 16.36 24.19
CA ILE A 168 -5.44 15.34 25.08
C ILE A 168 -6.96 15.24 24.87
N PHE A 169 -7.64 16.35 24.63
CA PHE A 169 -9.09 16.35 24.37
C PHE A 169 -9.45 15.64 23.04
N ILE A 170 -8.63 15.80 21.99
CA ILE A 170 -8.88 15.17 20.67
C ILE A 170 -8.43 13.71 20.64
N LEU A 171 -7.47 13.30 21.47
CA LEU A 171 -6.89 11.96 21.48
C LEU A 171 -7.94 10.81 21.54
N PRO A 172 -8.96 10.84 22.41
CA PRO A 172 -9.97 9.79 22.47
C PRO A 172 -10.77 9.68 21.17
N SER A 173 -11.11 10.81 20.54
CA SER A 173 -11.81 10.82 19.24
C SER A 173 -10.95 10.15 18.17
N MET A 174 -9.65 10.45 18.13
CA MET A 174 -8.71 9.84 17.20
C MET A 174 -8.58 8.32 17.42
N ILE A 175 -8.49 7.87 18.68
CA ILE A 175 -8.43 6.43 19.02
C ILE A 175 -9.71 5.72 18.58
N VAL A 176 -10.88 6.31 18.85
CA VAL A 176 -12.17 5.75 18.41
C VAL A 176 -12.23 5.66 16.89
N ALA A 177 -11.76 6.68 16.16
CA ALA A 177 -11.71 6.66 14.70
C ALA A 177 -10.80 5.54 14.17
N ILE A 178 -9.60 5.38 14.74
CA ILE A 178 -8.65 4.30 14.37
C ILE A 178 -9.28 2.93 14.62
N ILE A 179 -9.92 2.74 15.78
CA ILE A 179 -10.59 1.48 16.12
C ILE A 179 -11.74 1.21 15.13
N ALA A 180 -12.63 2.17 14.92
CA ALA A 180 -13.76 2.05 14.01
C ALA A 180 -13.29 1.70 12.59
N TYR A 181 -12.27 2.40 12.09
CA TYR A 181 -11.66 2.12 10.79
C TYR A 181 -11.04 0.70 10.73
N SER A 182 -10.35 0.26 11.79
CA SER A 182 -9.79 -1.09 11.84
C SER A 182 -10.85 -2.20 11.78
N TYR A 183 -12.00 -1.99 12.45
CA TYR A 183 -13.14 -2.90 12.38
C TYR A 183 -13.76 -2.91 10.98
N LEU A 184 -13.94 -1.75 10.38
CA LEU A 184 -14.45 -1.59 9.02
C LEU A 184 -13.55 -2.32 8.01
N VAL A 185 -12.24 -2.11 8.02
CA VAL A 185 -11.29 -2.78 7.13
C VAL A 185 -11.38 -4.30 7.29
N LYS A 186 -11.45 -4.79 8.53
CA LYS A 186 -11.60 -6.24 8.80
C LYS A 186 -12.93 -6.78 8.30
N TYR A 187 -14.01 -6.00 8.40
CA TYR A 187 -15.33 -6.35 7.89
C TYR A 187 -15.34 -6.39 6.35
N LEU A 188 -14.86 -5.33 5.70
CA LEU A 188 -14.75 -5.23 4.24
C LEU A 188 -13.87 -6.34 3.67
N SER A 189 -12.74 -6.65 4.30
CA SER A 189 -11.85 -7.74 3.88
C SER A 189 -12.58 -9.10 3.79
N LYS A 190 -13.50 -9.39 4.72
CA LYS A 190 -14.33 -10.61 4.66
C LYS A 190 -15.32 -10.56 3.48
N LEU A 191 -15.88 -9.41 3.16
CA LEU A 191 -16.78 -9.24 2.02
C LEU A 191 -16.05 -9.39 0.69
N TYR A 192 -14.88 -8.75 0.54
CA TYR A 192 -14.04 -8.92 -0.66
C TYR A 192 -13.57 -10.35 -0.86
N LYS A 193 -13.31 -11.09 0.22
CA LYS A 193 -13.02 -12.53 0.11
C LYS A 193 -14.19 -13.27 -0.54
N LYS A 194 -15.42 -13.03 -0.10
CA LYS A 194 -16.63 -13.62 -0.70
C LYS A 194 -16.85 -13.16 -2.14
N ILE A 195 -16.62 -11.88 -2.45
CA ILE A 195 -16.69 -11.37 -3.83
C ILE A 195 -15.69 -12.11 -4.73
N ARG A 196 -14.47 -12.32 -4.24
CA ARG A 196 -13.40 -13.02 -4.96
C ARG A 196 -13.74 -14.50 -5.19
N GLU A 197 -14.35 -15.16 -4.21
CA GLU A 197 -14.85 -16.55 -4.36
C GLU A 197 -15.91 -16.63 -5.46
N ARG A 198 -16.90 -15.72 -5.48
CA ARG A 198 -17.94 -15.67 -6.53
C ARG A 198 -17.38 -15.30 -7.90
N TYR A 199 -16.40 -14.41 -7.94
CA TYR A 199 -15.70 -14.07 -9.16
C TYR A 199 -15.00 -15.30 -9.75
N ALA A 200 -14.28 -16.07 -8.92
CA ALA A 200 -13.61 -17.30 -9.35
C ALA A 200 -14.61 -18.35 -9.87
N GLU A 201 -15.77 -18.50 -9.21
CA GLU A 201 -16.85 -19.40 -9.67
C GLU A 201 -17.37 -19.01 -11.06
N ILE A 202 -17.63 -17.70 -11.29
CA ILE A 202 -18.08 -17.19 -12.59
C ILE A 202 -17.01 -17.40 -13.66
N THR A 203 -15.74 -17.09 -13.35
CA THR A 203 -14.62 -17.28 -14.28
C THR A 203 -14.44 -18.75 -14.65
N ALA A 204 -14.61 -19.69 -13.70
CA ALA A 204 -14.56 -21.12 -13.98
C ALA A 204 -15.66 -21.53 -14.97
N LYS A 205 -16.92 -21.13 -14.73
CA LYS A 205 -18.03 -21.40 -15.66
C LYS A 205 -17.79 -20.84 -17.05
N ILE A 206 -17.32 -19.60 -17.14
CA ILE A 206 -16.98 -18.99 -18.44
C ILE A 206 -15.90 -19.81 -19.16
N THR A 207 -14.89 -20.26 -18.43
CA THR A 207 -13.81 -21.08 -18.98
C THR A 207 -14.36 -22.40 -19.54
N ASP A 208 -15.22 -23.08 -18.78
CA ASP A 208 -15.87 -24.33 -19.22
C ASP A 208 -16.75 -24.11 -20.46
N TYR A 209 -17.53 -23.02 -20.49
CA TYR A 209 -18.38 -22.70 -21.65
C TYR A 209 -17.56 -22.34 -22.90
N VAL A 210 -16.44 -21.64 -22.74
CA VAL A 210 -15.55 -21.32 -23.86
C VAL A 210 -14.90 -22.59 -24.41
N GLN A 211 -14.45 -23.50 -23.54
CA GLN A 211 -13.90 -24.80 -23.96
C GLN A 211 -14.98 -25.68 -24.64
N GLY A 212 -16.22 -25.63 -24.16
CA GLY A 212 -17.37 -26.37 -24.69
C GLY A 212 -18.17 -25.65 -25.79
N MET A 213 -17.67 -24.53 -26.34
CA MET A 213 -18.46 -23.64 -27.21
C MET A 213 -19.08 -24.36 -28.42
N GLN A 214 -18.35 -25.31 -29.03
CA GLN A 214 -18.86 -26.09 -30.15
C GLN A 214 -20.12 -26.89 -29.78
N VAL A 215 -20.12 -27.56 -28.62
CA VAL A 215 -21.27 -28.34 -28.13
C VAL A 215 -22.45 -27.42 -27.83
N ILE A 216 -22.19 -26.26 -27.25
CA ILE A 216 -23.22 -25.26 -26.93
C ILE A 216 -23.91 -24.77 -28.20
N GLN A 217 -23.14 -24.49 -29.26
CA GLN A 217 -23.66 -24.04 -30.55
C GLN A 217 -24.44 -25.15 -31.26
N LEU A 218 -23.90 -26.38 -31.28
CA LEU A 218 -24.55 -27.54 -31.89
C LEU A 218 -25.91 -27.86 -31.25
N LEU A 219 -26.03 -27.68 -29.93
CA LEU A 219 -27.28 -27.91 -29.20
C LEU A 219 -28.20 -26.68 -29.13
N ASN A 220 -27.81 -25.56 -29.74
CA ASN A 220 -28.52 -24.27 -29.70
C ASN A 220 -28.88 -23.81 -28.26
N GLN A 221 -27.95 -24.01 -27.30
CA GLN A 221 -28.14 -23.78 -25.86
C GLN A 221 -27.65 -22.41 -25.38
N GLN A 222 -27.26 -21.50 -26.27
CA GLN A 222 -26.65 -20.20 -25.93
C GLN A 222 -27.55 -19.39 -24.99
N GLY A 223 -28.86 -19.34 -25.26
CA GLY A 223 -29.82 -18.59 -24.45
C GLY A 223 -29.94 -19.12 -23.02
N ARG A 224 -29.87 -20.45 -22.81
CA ARG A 224 -29.88 -21.06 -21.47
C ARG A 224 -28.62 -20.69 -20.71
N ILE A 225 -27.46 -20.78 -21.35
CA ILE A 225 -26.17 -20.49 -20.71
C ILE A 225 -26.05 -19.02 -20.33
N ILE A 226 -26.52 -18.10 -21.19
CA ILE A 226 -26.57 -16.67 -20.84
C ILE A 226 -27.43 -16.44 -19.60
N LYS A 227 -28.59 -17.12 -19.47
CA LYS A 227 -29.42 -17.04 -18.26
C LYS A 227 -28.70 -17.58 -17.02
N GLU A 228 -28.07 -18.75 -17.10
CA GLU A 228 -27.30 -19.33 -15.98
C GLU A 228 -26.15 -18.42 -15.53
N LEU A 229 -25.44 -17.79 -16.49
CA LEU A 229 -24.40 -16.82 -16.20
C LEU A 229 -24.95 -15.55 -15.55
N ALA A 230 -26.10 -15.06 -16.02
CA ALA A 230 -26.77 -13.90 -15.44
C ALA A 230 -27.20 -14.17 -14.00
N GLU A 231 -27.76 -15.35 -13.71
CA GLU A 231 -28.14 -15.79 -12.36
C GLU A 231 -26.93 -15.91 -11.43
N ALA A 232 -25.84 -16.55 -11.88
CA ALA A 232 -24.60 -16.64 -11.12
C ALA A 232 -24.01 -15.25 -10.82
N SER A 233 -24.09 -14.34 -11.80
CA SER A 233 -23.60 -12.97 -11.68
C SER A 233 -24.48 -12.08 -10.80
N ALA A 234 -25.77 -12.35 -10.70
CA ALA A 234 -26.71 -11.57 -9.88
C ALA A 234 -26.35 -11.61 -8.39
N ASN A 235 -25.94 -12.79 -7.89
CA ASN A 235 -25.49 -12.95 -6.51
C ASN A 235 -24.21 -12.18 -6.23
N LYS A 236 -23.23 -12.23 -7.15
CA LYS A 236 -22.01 -11.41 -7.07
C LYS A 236 -22.36 -9.93 -7.07
N LYS A 237 -23.19 -9.49 -8.01
CA LYS A 237 -23.62 -8.08 -8.15
C LYS A 237 -24.24 -7.56 -6.85
N LYS A 238 -25.18 -8.30 -6.25
CA LYS A 238 -25.82 -7.89 -4.98
C LYS A 238 -24.82 -7.74 -3.84
N LEU A 239 -23.88 -8.67 -3.72
CA LEU A 239 -22.83 -8.63 -2.70
C LEU A 239 -21.86 -7.46 -2.93
N GLU A 240 -21.42 -7.28 -4.18
CA GLU A 240 -20.48 -6.23 -4.60
C GLU A 240 -21.11 -4.84 -4.42
N THR A 241 -22.34 -4.63 -4.89
CA THR A 241 -23.08 -3.37 -4.68
C THR A 241 -23.23 -3.05 -3.19
N ARG A 242 -23.64 -4.01 -2.35
CA ARG A 242 -23.74 -3.78 -0.89
C ARG A 242 -22.39 -3.44 -0.28
N THR A 243 -21.33 -4.11 -0.70
CA THR A 243 -19.97 -3.87 -0.19
C THR A 243 -19.49 -2.48 -0.59
N SER A 244 -19.69 -2.08 -1.85
CA SER A 244 -19.37 -0.74 -2.34
C SER A 244 -20.16 0.35 -1.63
N PHE A 245 -21.46 0.15 -1.36
CA PHE A 245 -22.22 1.12 -0.56
C PHE A 245 -21.64 1.32 0.85
N ILE A 246 -21.19 0.24 1.48
CA ILE A 246 -20.55 0.32 2.80
C ILE A 246 -19.19 1.01 2.70
N GLU A 247 -18.39 0.66 1.69
CA GLU A 247 -17.09 1.26 1.42
C GLU A 247 -17.20 2.78 1.18
N TYR A 248 -17.99 3.21 0.19
CA TYR A 248 -18.16 4.63 -0.12
C TYR A 248 -18.89 5.39 0.99
N GLY A 249 -19.90 4.78 1.61
CA GLY A 249 -20.58 5.37 2.75
C GLY A 249 -19.64 5.59 3.93
N SER A 250 -18.70 4.66 4.16
CA SER A 250 -17.71 4.80 5.21
C SER A 250 -16.62 5.83 4.90
N GLN A 251 -16.23 6.01 3.64
CA GLN A 251 -15.28 7.06 3.24
C GLN A 251 -15.79 8.48 3.49
N GLY A 252 -17.11 8.69 3.54
CA GLY A 252 -17.66 10.00 3.91
C GLY A 252 -17.66 10.28 5.42
N VAL A 253 -17.43 9.26 6.25
CA VAL A 253 -17.43 9.37 7.72
C VAL A 253 -16.03 9.62 8.30
N PHE A 254 -14.98 9.30 7.54
CA PHE A 254 -13.57 9.43 7.95
C PHE A 254 -12.84 10.44 7.06
#